data_AF-A0ABD5L4F5-F1
#
_entry.id   AF-A0ABD5L4F5-F1
#
_cell.length_a   1.000
_cell.length_b   1.000
_cell.length_c   1.000
_cell.angle_alpha   90.00
_cell.angle_beta   90.00
_cell.angle_gamma   90.00
#
_symmetry.space_group_name_H-M   'P 1'
#
loop_
_entity.id
_entity.type
_entity.pdbx_description
1 polymer ?
#
loop_
_entity_poly.entity_id
_entity_poly.type
_entity_poly.pdbx_seq_one_letter_code
_entity_poly.pdbx_strand_id
1 'polypeptide(L)'
;MILQIEFPDNLLLSQLEQQKKIPCHIQVSNKFEVVFEIESTRIIGEVSEYNRTLFEQRVIARAGGNYIYNEPSLITLSRASRGIYRVVDLCVFYSDFGWCSVIENGDYMEPHPFWDHDDEDPDFKPRL
;
A
#
# COMPACT_ATOMS: atom_id res chain seq x y z
N MET A 1 -10.57 4.11 0.17
CA MET A 1 -9.31 4.16 -0.61
C MET A 1 -9.60 3.94 -2.08
N ILE A 2 -9.36 4.97 -2.90
CA ILE A 2 -9.65 4.98 -4.34
C ILE A 2 -8.35 5.17 -5.11
N LEU A 3 -8.07 4.29 -6.08
CA LEU A 3 -6.96 4.40 -7.00
C LEU A 3 -7.44 4.98 -8.34
N GLN A 4 -6.84 6.08 -8.76
CA GLN A 4 -7.01 6.66 -10.09
C GLN A 4 -5.83 6.25 -10.97
N ILE A 5 -6.09 5.47 -12.02
CA ILE A 5 -5.06 4.95 -12.92
C ILE A 5 -5.66 4.61 -14.29
N GLU A 6 -4.97 5.02 -15.35
CA GLU A 6 -5.32 4.63 -16.72
C GLU A 6 -4.38 3.52 -17.18
N PHE A 7 -4.92 2.32 -17.34
CA PHE A 7 -4.20 1.22 -17.98
C PHE A 7 -4.24 1.40 -19.50
N PRO A 8 -3.11 1.32 -20.22
CA PRO A 8 -3.10 1.29 -21.67
C PRO A 8 -4.06 0.23 -22.23
N ASP A 9 -4.75 0.58 -23.32
CA ASP A 9 -5.74 -0.28 -23.95
C ASP A 9 -5.05 -1.41 -24.75
N ASN A 10 -4.58 -2.42 -24.03
CA ASN A 10 -3.97 -3.62 -24.60
C ASN A 10 -4.48 -4.89 -23.88
N LEU A 11 -4.45 -6.01 -24.60
CA LEU A 11 -5.06 -7.27 -24.15
C LEU A 11 -4.49 -7.75 -22.80
N LEU A 12 -3.20 -7.53 -22.56
CA LEU A 12 -2.51 -7.96 -21.35
C LEU A 12 -3.03 -7.21 -20.11
N LEU A 13 -3.18 -5.89 -20.21
CA LEU A 13 -3.63 -5.07 -19.09
C LEU A 13 -5.13 -5.24 -18.80
N SER A 14 -5.93 -5.59 -19.80
CA SER A 14 -7.33 -5.97 -19.58
C SER A 14 -7.49 -7.21 -18.70
N GLN A 15 -6.49 -8.10 -18.68
CA GLN A 15 -6.45 -9.27 -17.79
C GLN A 15 -5.93 -8.93 -16.40
N LEU A 16 -5.08 -7.90 -16.28
CA LEU A 16 -4.53 -7.42 -15.01
C LEU A 16 -5.67 -6.98 -14.07
N GLU A 17 -6.67 -6.25 -14.58
CA GLU A 17 -7.86 -5.82 -13.83
C GLU A 17 -8.65 -6.99 -13.21
N GLN A 18 -8.47 -8.22 -13.72
CA GLN A 18 -9.19 -9.41 -13.26
C GLN A 18 -8.37 -10.24 -12.25
N GLN A 19 -7.09 -9.92 -12.08
CA GLN A 19 -6.22 -10.64 -11.16
C GLN A 19 -6.39 -10.14 -9.72
N LYS A 20 -6.17 -11.04 -8.77
CA LYS A 20 -6.01 -10.70 -7.36
C LYS A 20 -4.53 -10.64 -7.02
N LYS A 21 -4.17 -9.84 -6.00
CA LYS A 21 -2.79 -9.71 -5.53
C LYS A 21 -1.83 -9.37 -6.68
N ILE A 22 -2.18 -8.34 -7.45
CA ILE A 22 -1.37 -7.83 -8.54
C ILE A 22 -0.06 -7.27 -7.95
N PRO A 23 1.11 -7.69 -8.44
CA PRO A 23 2.39 -7.11 -8.01
C PRO A 23 2.48 -5.62 -8.36
N CYS A 24 2.87 -4.81 -7.39
CA CYS A 24 3.08 -3.38 -7.54
C CYS A 24 4.13 -2.86 -6.55
N HIS A 25 4.41 -1.56 -6.62
CA HIS A 25 5.19 -0.84 -5.63
C HIS A 25 4.35 0.32 -5.10
N ILE A 26 4.26 0.48 -3.78
CA ILE A 26 3.70 1.72 -3.21
C ILE A 26 4.81 2.75 -3.10
N GLN A 27 4.50 4.00 -3.43
CA GLN A 27 5.39 5.15 -3.23
C GLN A 27 4.60 6.26 -2.56
N VAL A 28 4.96 6.61 -1.33
CA VAL A 28 4.20 7.57 -0.53
C VAL A 28 5.13 8.67 -0.03
N SER A 29 4.79 9.90 -0.39
CA SER A 29 5.46 11.12 0.06
C SER A 29 4.41 12.18 0.40
N ASN A 30 4.28 13.22 -0.43
CA ASN A 30 3.15 14.14 -0.43
C ASN A 30 1.90 13.52 -1.09
N LYS A 31 2.13 12.57 -2.00
CA LYS A 31 1.09 11.77 -2.66
C LYS A 31 1.27 10.31 -2.30
N PHE A 32 0.19 9.54 -2.39
CA PHE A 32 0.25 8.08 -2.37
C PHE A 32 0.11 7.61 -3.81
N GLU A 33 1.19 7.07 -4.37
CA GLU A 33 1.24 6.50 -5.70
C GLU A 33 1.37 4.97 -5.66
N VAL A 34 0.76 4.29 -6.63
CA VAL A 34 0.92 2.86 -6.88
C VAL A 34 1.54 2.70 -8.26
N VAL A 35 2.66 1.99 -8.32
CA VAL A 35 3.44 1.76 -9.53
C VAL A 35 3.33 0.30 -9.94
N PHE A 36 2.90 0.07 -11.18
CA PHE A 36 2.93 -1.24 -11.81
C PHE A 36 4.07 -1.27 -12.85
N GLU A 37 4.91 -2.29 -12.79
CA GLU A 37 5.97 -2.54 -13.76
C GLU A 37 5.66 -3.87 -14.48
N ILE A 38 5.14 -3.78 -15.71
CA ILE A 38 4.65 -4.93 -16.48
C ILE A 38 5.29 -4.89 -17.86
N GLU A 39 6.05 -5.93 -18.22
CA GLU A 39 6.66 -6.10 -19.56
C GLU A 39 7.27 -4.79 -20.10
N SER A 40 8.08 -4.13 -19.28
CA SER A 40 8.76 -2.84 -19.56
C SER A 40 7.88 -1.59 -19.62
N THR A 41 6.58 -1.70 -19.35
CA THR A 41 5.68 -0.56 -19.16
C THR A 41 5.60 -0.21 -17.68
N ARG A 42 5.86 1.07 -17.36
CA ARG A 42 5.62 1.64 -16.02
C ARG A 42 4.32 2.42 -16.02
N ILE A 43 3.38 2.01 -15.19
CA ILE A 43 2.07 2.66 -15.03
C ILE A 43 1.97 3.16 -13.60
N ILE A 44 1.63 4.43 -13.42
CA ILE A 44 1.55 5.07 -12.12
C ILE A 44 0.12 5.55 -11.91
N GLY A 45 -0.47 5.15 -10.79
CA GLY A 45 -1.76 5.64 -10.33
C GLY A 45 -1.63 6.39 -9.01
N GLU A 46 -2.58 7.27 -8.74
CA GLU A 46 -2.64 8.03 -7.49
C GLU A 46 -3.79 7.52 -6.62
N VAL A 47 -3.50 7.27 -5.34
CA VAL A 47 -4.45 6.85 -4.33
C VAL A 47 -4.96 8.07 -3.57
N SER A 48 -6.28 8.15 -3.45
CA SER A 48 -7.03 9.16 -2.71
C SER A 48 -7.98 8.49 -1.71
N GLU A 49 -8.64 9.31 -0.89
CA GLU A 49 -9.65 8.87 0.08
C GLU A 49 -9.13 7.74 1.01
N TYR A 50 -7.90 7.89 1.48
CA TYR A 50 -7.33 7.04 2.51
C TYR A 50 -7.11 7.84 3.78
N ASN A 51 -7.30 7.21 4.94
CA ASN A 51 -6.97 7.82 6.20
C ASN A 51 -5.46 7.65 6.44
N ARG A 52 -4.73 8.77 6.38
CA ARG A 52 -3.28 8.76 6.53
C ARG A 52 -2.84 8.18 7.88
N THR A 53 -3.46 8.60 8.98
CA THR A 53 -3.12 8.10 10.33
C THR A 53 -3.33 6.59 10.46
N LEU A 54 -4.46 6.06 9.95
CA LEU A 54 -4.68 4.61 9.96
C LEU A 54 -3.69 3.87 9.06
N PHE A 55 -3.35 4.44 7.91
CA PHE A 55 -2.36 3.85 7.02
C PHE A 55 -0.98 3.77 7.70
N GLU A 56 -0.50 4.87 8.28
CA GLU A 56 0.82 4.96 8.89
C GLU A 56 1.01 4.01 10.10
N GLN A 57 -0.08 3.61 10.78
CA GLN A 57 -0.03 2.57 11.82
C GLN A 57 0.28 1.15 11.27
N ARG A 58 0.13 0.93 9.96
CA ARG A 58 0.24 -0.39 9.31
C ARG A 58 1.41 -0.47 8.34
N VAL A 59 2.19 0.61 8.21
CA VAL A 59 3.38 0.65 7.36
C VAL A 59 4.58 1.20 8.11
N ILE A 60 5.74 0.58 7.89
CA ILE A 60 7.00 1.02 8.48
C ILE A 60 7.60 2.12 7.61
N ALA A 61 7.89 3.27 8.19
CA ALA A 61 8.65 4.31 7.51
C ALA A 61 10.13 3.90 7.50
N ARG A 62 10.64 3.50 6.34
CA ARG A 62 12.07 3.21 6.17
C ARG A 62 12.76 4.46 5.64
N ALA A 63 13.64 5.05 6.45
CA ALA A 63 14.32 6.30 6.14
C ALA A 63 15.24 6.14 4.91
N GLY A 64 14.89 6.80 3.79
CA GLY A 64 15.79 6.92 2.64
C GLY A 64 15.14 7.51 1.38
N GLY A 65 15.62 8.66 0.92
CA GLY A 65 15.25 9.26 -0.38
C GLY A 65 14.04 10.19 -0.34
N ASN A 66 13.36 10.35 -1.49
CA ASN A 66 12.25 11.31 -1.68
C ASN A 66 10.89 10.78 -1.17
N TYR A 67 10.82 9.55 -0.69
CA TYR A 67 9.58 8.88 -0.27
C TYR A 67 9.67 8.45 1.19
N ILE A 68 8.57 8.58 1.92
CA ILE A 68 8.39 8.12 3.30
C ILE A 68 8.20 6.60 3.30
N TYR A 69 7.45 6.09 2.31
CA TYR A 69 7.23 4.66 2.10
C TYR A 69 7.52 4.34 0.63
N ASN A 70 8.35 3.34 0.37
CA ASN A 70 8.66 2.90 -1.00
C ASN A 70 8.91 1.39 -0.98
N GLU A 71 7.82 0.61 -1.04
CA GLU A 71 7.88 -0.82 -0.70
C GLU A 71 7.20 -1.69 -1.75
N PRO A 72 7.72 -2.92 -1.98
CA PRO A 72 7.03 -3.91 -2.79
C PRO A 72 5.68 -4.24 -2.18
N SER A 73 4.66 -4.42 -3.02
CA SER A 73 3.28 -4.58 -2.57
C SER A 73 2.49 -5.50 -3.48
N LEU A 74 1.39 -6.02 -2.94
CA LEU A 74 0.36 -6.75 -3.68
C LEU A 74 -0.96 -6.01 -3.50
N ILE A 75 -1.64 -5.75 -4.60
CA ILE A 75 -2.91 -5.01 -4.59
C ILE A 75 -4.01 -5.78 -5.32
N THR A 76 -5.21 -5.81 -4.75
CA THR A 76 -6.41 -6.27 -5.42
C THR A 76 -7.31 -5.08 -5.69
N LEU A 77 -7.77 -4.93 -6.94
CA LEU A 77 -8.59 -3.81 -7.37
C LEU A 77 -10.00 -4.27 -7.74
N SER A 78 -10.98 -3.42 -7.46
CA SER A 78 -12.34 -3.55 -7.99
C SER A 78 -12.69 -2.31 -8.79
N ARG A 79 -13.03 -2.47 -10.06
CA ARG A 79 -13.34 -1.36 -10.95
C ARG A 79 -14.64 -0.67 -10.54
N ALA A 80 -14.58 0.63 -10.27
CA ALA A 80 -15.76 1.46 -10.00
C ALA A 80 -16.24 2.15 -11.29
N SER A 81 -15.32 2.71 -12.06
CA SER A 81 -15.56 3.25 -13.40
C SER A 81 -14.28 3.16 -14.23
N ARG A 82 -14.31 3.60 -15.49
CA ARG A 82 -13.07 3.74 -16.26
C ARG A 82 -12.10 4.66 -15.51
N GLY A 83 -10.86 4.23 -15.37
CA GLY A 83 -9.81 5.00 -14.70
C GLY A 83 -9.88 5.03 -13.17
N ILE A 84 -10.92 4.45 -12.55
CA ILE A 84 -11.19 4.58 -11.11
C ILE A 84 -11.47 3.21 -10.50
N TYR A 85 -10.67 2.86 -9.49
CA TYR A 85 -10.70 1.57 -8.83
C TYR A 85 -10.81 1.74 -7.33
N ARG A 86 -11.54 0.84 -6.68
CA ARG A 86 -11.49 0.64 -5.23
C ARG A 86 -10.34 -0.31 -4.92
N VAL A 87 -9.53 0.04 -3.93
CA VAL A 87 -8.53 -0.86 -3.37
C VAL A 87 -9.25 -1.83 -2.43
N VAL A 88 -9.32 -3.10 -2.81
CA VAL A 88 -9.99 -4.16 -2.05
C VAL A 88 -9.02 -4.78 -1.06
N ASP A 89 -7.82 -5.12 -1.51
CA ASP A 89 -6.77 -5.65 -0.66
C ASP A 89 -5.47 -4.91 -0.96
N LEU A 90 -4.67 -4.68 0.07
CA LEU A 90 -3.33 -4.14 -0.03
C LEU A 90 -2.44 -4.84 0.99
N CYS A 91 -1.38 -5.49 0.51
CA CYS A 91 -0.31 -6.04 1.34
C CYS A 91 1.02 -5.39 0.97
N VAL A 92 1.83 -5.06 1.97
CA VAL A 92 3.15 -4.46 1.81
C VAL A 92 4.19 -5.47 2.28
N PHE A 93 5.27 -5.64 1.53
CA PHE A 93 6.35 -6.56 1.88
C PHE A 93 7.46 -5.85 2.64
N TYR A 94 7.88 -6.45 3.74
CA TYR A 94 9.08 -6.06 4.48
C TYR A 94 10.00 -7.28 4.62
N SER A 95 11.31 -7.09 4.45
CA SER A 95 12.30 -8.18 4.58
C SER A 95 12.21 -8.93 5.91
N ASP A 96 11.84 -8.22 6.97
CA ASP A 96 11.92 -8.70 8.34
C ASP A 96 10.56 -9.24 8.85
N PHE A 97 9.47 -8.95 8.13
CA PHE A 97 8.09 -9.31 8.52
C PHE A 97 7.32 -10.07 7.43
N GLY A 98 7.85 -10.16 6.21
CA GLY A 98 7.14 -10.74 5.07
C GLY A 98 6.00 -9.84 4.58
N TRP A 99 4.89 -10.44 4.18
CA TRP A 99 3.71 -9.72 3.67
C TRP A 99 2.81 -9.26 4.82
N CYS A 100 2.76 -7.95 5.05
CA CYS A 100 1.90 -7.31 6.03
C CYS A 100 0.64 -6.76 5.37
N SER A 101 -0.54 -7.23 5.79
CA SER A 101 -1.83 -6.74 5.29
C SER A 101 -2.14 -5.35 5.84
N VAL A 102 -2.46 -4.41 4.95
CA VAL A 102 -2.86 -3.04 5.28
C VAL A 102 -4.37 -2.87 5.10
N ILE A 103 -4.89 -3.34 3.96
CA ILE A 103 -6.31 -3.35 3.61
C ILE A 103 -6.73 -4.78 3.31
N GLU A 104 -7.88 -5.22 3.82
CA GLU A 104 -8.52 -6.49 3.44
C GLU A 104 -10.03 -6.26 3.28
N ASN A 105 -10.60 -6.75 2.18
CA ASN A 105 -12.02 -6.54 1.84
C ASN A 105 -12.49 -5.07 1.84
N GLY A 106 -11.57 -4.13 1.62
CA GLY A 106 -11.82 -2.69 1.59
C GLY A 106 -11.65 -1.96 2.93
N ASP A 107 -11.38 -2.69 4.02
CA ASP A 107 -11.22 -2.14 5.37
C ASP A 107 -9.77 -2.19 5.85
N TYR A 108 -9.40 -1.27 6.74
CA TYR A 108 -8.09 -1.29 7.39
C TYR A 108 -7.99 -2.48 8.34
N MET A 109 -6.92 -3.27 8.20
CA MET A 109 -6.65 -4.41 9.08
C MET A 109 -6.20 -3.98 10.48
N GLU A 110 -6.04 -4.87 11.45
CA GLU A 110 -5.37 -4.47 12.70
C GLU A 110 -3.91 -4.06 12.43
N PRO A 111 -3.37 -3.05 13.14
CA PRO A 111 -1.96 -2.68 13.04
C PRO A 111 -1.06 -3.89 13.28
N HIS A 112 0.01 -4.03 12.50
CA HIS A 112 1.04 -5.01 12.80
C HIS A 112 1.87 -4.53 13.99
N PRO A 113 2.27 -5.41 14.92
CA PRO A 113 3.15 -5.06 16.03
C PRO A 113 4.59 -4.88 15.50
N PHE A 114 4.84 -3.79 14.79
CA PHE A 114 6.16 -3.47 14.25
C PHE A 114 7.13 -2.96 15.31
N TRP A 115 6.57 -2.40 16.38
CA TRP A 115 7.29 -1.81 17.50
C TRP A 115 6.96 -2.64 18.73
N ASP A 116 7.97 -3.00 19.51
CA ASP A 116 7.75 -3.54 20.84
C ASP A 116 6.89 -2.53 21.62
N HIS A 117 5.92 -3.02 22.39
CA HIS A 117 5.19 -2.12 23.28
C HIS A 117 6.21 -1.54 24.28
N ASP A 118 6.31 -0.21 24.36
CA ASP A 118 7.18 0.50 25.33
C ASP A 118 6.96 0.03 26.80
N ASP A 119 5.87 -0.69 27.07
CA ASP A 119 5.56 -1.35 28.34
C ASP A 119 6.49 -2.54 28.69
N GLU A 120 7.33 -2.99 27.76
CA GLU A 120 8.37 -4.01 28.01
C GLU A 120 9.77 -3.41 28.28
N ASP A 121 9.92 -2.08 28.33
CA ASP A 121 11.13 -1.44 28.84
C ASP A 121 11.00 -1.19 30.35
N PRO A 122 11.66 -1.98 31.22
CA PRO A 122 11.58 -1.80 32.68
C PRO A 122 12.11 -0.44 33.16
N ASP A 123 12.80 0.33 32.31
CA ASP A 123 13.32 1.66 32.61
C ASP A 123 12.41 2.81 32.13
N PHE A 124 11.29 2.54 31.46
CA PHE A 124 10.34 3.60 31.07
C PHE A 124 9.59 4.14 32.29
N LYS A 125 9.79 5.44 32.57
CA LYS A 125 8.98 6.20 33.54
C LYS A 125 8.27 7.34 32.82
N PRO A 126 6.92 7.30 32.73
CA PRO A 126 6.20 8.41 32.12
C PRO A 126 6.44 9.68 32.94
N ARG A 127 6.82 10.77 32.25
CA ARG A 127 6.94 12.09 32.88
C ARG A 127 5.52 12.65 33.07
N LEU A 128 5.13 12.83 34.33
CA LEU A 128 3.92 13.53 34.79
C LEU A 128 3.92 15.00 34.36
#